data_AF-A0A561V3K1-F1
#
_entry.id   AF-A0A561V3K1-F1
#
_cell.length_a   1.000
_cell.length_b   1.000
_cell.length_c   1.000
_cell.angle_alpha   90.00
_cell.angle_beta   90.00
_cell.angle_gamma   90.00
#
_symmetry.space_group_name_H-M   'P 1'
#
loop_
_entity.id
_entity.type
_entity.pdbx_description
1 polymer ?
#
loop_
_entity_poly.entity_id
_entity_poly.type
_entity_poly.pdbx_seq_one_letter_code
_entity_poly.pdbx_strand_id
1 'polypeptide(L)' 'MVTAADPELIAQLGSTTLLDRPAQANEIAEVIAFLASSEASYVTGAVIPADGGRSAV' A
#
# COMPACT_ATOMS: atom_id res chain seq x y z
N MET A 1 -14.36 5.50 20.59
CA MET A 1 -14.58 4.88 19.27
C MET A 1 -13.31 5.15 18.48
N VAL A 2 -12.50 4.13 18.20
CA VAL A 2 -11.26 4.28 17.42
C VAL A 2 -11.64 4.43 15.95
N THR A 3 -11.03 5.40 15.26
CA THR A 3 -11.27 5.63 13.82
C THR A 3 -10.09 5.14 13.01
N ALA A 4 -10.29 4.92 11.70
CA ALA A 4 -9.20 4.55 10.80
C ALA A 4 -8.09 5.62 10.68
N ALA A 5 -8.35 6.85 11.13
CA ALA A 5 -7.38 7.94 11.16
C ALA A 5 -6.64 8.05 12.50
N ASP A 6 -6.90 7.16 13.45
CA ASP A 6 -6.19 7.13 14.74
C ASP A 6 -4.70 6.82 14.50
N PRO A 7 -3.77 7.72 14.86
CA PRO A 7 -2.34 7.52 14.64
C PRO A 7 -1.77 6.26 15.31
N GLU A 8 -2.31 5.88 16.46
CA GLU A 8 -1.85 4.69 17.18
C GLU A 8 -2.25 3.41 16.43
N LEU A 9 -3.48 3.36 15.93
CA LEU A 9 -3.94 2.27 15.09
C LEU A 9 -3.14 2.19 13.78
N ILE A 10 -2.85 3.32 13.14
CA ILE A 10 -2.04 3.36 11.91
C ILE A 10 -0.63 2.80 12.16
N ALA A 11 0.00 3.19 13.27
CA ALA A 11 1.31 2.67 13.64
C ALA A 11 1.28 1.15 13.91
N GLN A 12 0.28 0.67 14.65
CA GLN A 12 0.09 -0.76 14.93
C GLN A 12 -0.17 -1.57 13.67
N LEU A 13 -0.93 -1.05 12.70
CA LEU A 13 -1.12 -1.72 11.41
C LEU A 13 0.17 -1.76 10.61
N GLY A 14 0.94 -0.67 10.62
CA GLY A 14 2.22 -0.57 9.93
C GLY A 14 3.26 -1.60 10.39
N SER A 15 3.30 -1.91 11.69
CA SER A 15 4.25 -2.90 12.24
C SER A 15 3.94 -4.35 11.84
N THR A 16 2.77 -4.60 11.23
CA THR A 16 2.42 -5.92 10.67
C THR A 16 2.90 -6.12 9.22
N THR A 17 3.50 -5.09 8.61
CA THR A 17 4.08 -5.17 7.26
C THR A 17 5.55 -5.61 7.33
N LEU A 18 6.11 -6.11 6.24
CA LEU A 18 7.55 -6.43 6.18
C LEU A 18 8.45 -5.18 6.21
N LEU A 19 7.88 -4.01 5.93
CA LEU A 19 8.58 -2.72 6.03
C LEU A 19 8.51 -2.10 7.43
N ASP A 20 7.78 -2.73 8.37
CA ASP A 20 7.63 -2.31 9.77
C ASP A 20 7.19 -0.84 9.94
N ARG A 21 6.39 -0.35 9.00
CA ARG A 21 5.83 1.01 9.03
C ARG A 21 4.57 1.13 8.17
N PRO A 22 3.69 2.11 8.45
CA PRO A 22 2.62 2.45 7.52
C PRO A 22 3.19 3.02 6.22
N ALA A 23 2.48 2.76 5.11
CA ALA A 23 2.75 3.41 3.85
C ALA A 23 2.39 4.90 3.93
N GLN A 24 3.16 5.73 3.27
CA GLN A 24 2.80 7.12 3.00
C GLN A 24 1.84 7.19 1.80
N ALA A 25 0.98 8.20 1.77
CA ALA A 25 -0.02 8.34 0.71
C ALA A 25 0.61 8.42 -0.69
N ASN A 26 1.79 9.05 -0.82
CA ASN A 26 2.51 9.13 -2.08
C ASN A 26 3.02 7.76 -2.55
N GLU A 27 3.45 6.86 -1.66
CA GLU A 27 3.92 5.52 -2.04
C GLU A 27 2.81 4.70 -2.72
N ILE A 28 1.56 4.84 -2.26
CA ILE A 28 0.40 4.22 -2.90
C ILE A 28 0.05 4.93 -4.22
N ALA A 29 0.10 6.27 -4.23
CA ALA A 29 -0.18 7.06 -5.42
C ALA A 29 0.79 6.76 -6.57
N GLU A 30 2.08 6.57 -6.30
CA GLU A 30 3.07 6.22 -7.33
C GLU A 30 2.79 4.86 -7.98
N VAL A 31 2.33 3.86 -7.21
CA VAL A 31 1.92 2.56 -7.78
C VAL A 31 0.71 2.73 -8.70
N ILE A 32 -0.27 3.53 -8.29
CA ILE A 32 -1.44 3.85 -9.12
C ILE A 32 -1.02 4.60 -10.38
N ALA A 33 -0.13 5.60 -10.24
CA ALA A 33 0.35 6.39 -11.36
C ALA A 33 1.08 5.53 -12.39
N PHE A 34 1.95 4.62 -11.96
CA PHE A 34 2.59 3.62 -12.83
C PHE A 34 1.56 2.73 -13.53
N LEU A 35 0.60 2.17 -12.80
CA LEU A 35 -0.42 1.29 -13.40
C LEU A 35 -1.34 2.02 -14.38
N ALA A 36 -1.56 3.32 -14.18
CA ALA A 36 -2.35 4.17 -15.06
C ALA A 36 -1.54 4.71 -16.27
N SER A 37 -0.22 4.54 -16.29
CA SER A 37 0.65 5.09 -17.32
C SER A 37 0.87 4.13 -18.49
N SER A 38 1.46 4.64 -19.57
CA SER A 38 1.77 3.84 -20.78
C SER A 38 2.79 2.73 -20.53
N GLU A 39 3.62 2.89 -19.51
CA GLU A 39 4.65 1.95 -19.07
C GLU A 39 4.05 0.63 -18.59
N ALA A 40 2.81 0.64 -18.10
CA ALA A 40 2.07 -0.55 -17.69
C ALA A 40 1.11 -1.08 -18.78
N SER A 41 1.27 -0.68 -20.06
CA SER A 41 0.31 -0.96 -21.15
C SER A 41 -0.03 -2.44 -21.41
N TYR A 42 0.76 -3.38 -20.89
CA TYR A 42 0.51 -4.83 -21.01
C TYR A 42 0.11 -5.50 -19.70
N VAL A 43 -0.04 -4.73 -18.61
CA VAL A 43 -0.52 -5.23 -17.32
C VAL A 43 -2.04 -5.19 -17.33
N THR A 44 -2.68 -6.36 -17.38
CA THR A 44 -4.13 -6.49 -17.34
C THR A 44 -4.55 -7.75 -16.57
N GLY A 45 -5.69 -7.67 -15.88
CA GLY A 45 -6.24 -8.79 -15.09
C GLY A 45 -5.44 -9.18 -13.84
N ALA A 46 -4.39 -8.43 -13.49
CA ALA A 46 -3.55 -8.69 -12.33
C ALA A 46 -4.01 -7.90 -11.09
N VAL A 47 -3.85 -8.49 -9.92
CA VAL A 47 -3.96 -7.80 -8.62
C VAL A 47 -2.54 -7.52 -8.13
N ILE A 48 -2.19 -6.24 -7.98
CA ILE A 48 -0.86 -5.80 -7.53
C ILE A 48 -0.97 -5.31 -6.08
N PRO A 49 -0.44 -6.05 -5.08
CA PRO A 49 -0.45 -5.61 -3.69
C PRO A 49 0.54 -4.46 -3.45
N ALA A 50 0.03 -3.33 -2.97
CA ALA A 50 0.79 -2.16 -2.53
C ALA A 50 0.63 -1.97 -1.01
N ASP A 51 1.17 -2.91 -0.23
CA ASP A 51 0.83 -3.06 1.20
C ASP A 51 2.05 -3.26 2.11
N GLY A 52 3.24 -2.93 1.63
CA GLY A 52 4.49 -3.14 2.38
C GLY A 52 4.82 -4.61 2.64
N GLY A 53 4.28 -5.53 1.85
CA GLY A 53 4.53 -6.97 1.96
C GLY A 53 3.65 -7.69 2.99
N ARG A 54 2.60 -7.03 3.49
CA ARG A 54 1.70 -7.59 4.50
C ARG A 54 0.97 -8.86 4.00
N SER A 55 0.60 -8.90 2.72
CA SER A 55 -0.09 -10.06 2.13
C SER A 55 0.84 -11.21 1.75
N ALA A 56 2.16 -11.06 1.89
CA ALA A 56 3.14 -12.06 1.48
C ALA A 56 3.45 -13.11 2.57
N VAL A 57 2.83 -13.01 3.74
CA VAL A 57 3.06 -13.85 4.93
C VAL A 57 1.78 -14.46 5.50
#